data_AF-A0A397BY95-F1
#
_entry.id   AF-A0A397BY95-F1
#
_cell.length_a   1.000
_cell.length_b   1.000
_cell.length_c   1.000
_cell.angle_alpha   90.00
_cell.angle_beta   90.00
_cell.angle_gamma   90.00
#
_symmetry.space_group_name_H-M   'P 1'
#
loop_
_entity.id
_entity.type
_entity.pdbx_description
1 polymer ?
#
loop_
_entity_poly.entity_id
_entity_poly.type
_entity_poly.pdbx_seq_one_letter_code
_entity_poly.pdbx_strand_id
1 'polypeptide(L)'
;MWAPLSGVLRRLATEFCNYLDQLPAVECLPRPMENVLYADDELHEWFPGAPVRNLLRTYEDHHRADDTICTKNSPGARYKMPGIFHFCCPHGICLGFSVLHDYESPMHPFSILCQRWTQTEAMRIVIMDNACNLHTYCLRREPWLFRNVWFVVDRLHYFNHINCSSGYRIDNFPFLRDISTVTCEVFNATFKAVVKQAGFMNMSHFIVFTKHYIREVNERRVQQVGLEVARASAKRETWRSVNGIISELQDAFTISSGRTCSVENPCAFCT
;
A
#
# COMPACT_ATOMS: atom_id res chain seq x y z
N MET A 1 -6.76 -7.46 -5.20
CA MET A 1 -5.73 -6.87 -6.10
C MET A 1 -4.44 -7.70 -6.16
N TRP A 2 -4.33 -8.83 -5.44
CA TRP A 2 -3.02 -9.33 -4.99
C TRP A 2 -2.57 -10.70 -5.51
N ALA A 3 -3.39 -11.44 -6.27
CA ALA A 3 -2.98 -12.65 -7.02
C ALA A 3 -1.64 -12.54 -7.81
N PRO A 4 -1.35 -11.43 -8.50
CA PRO A 4 -0.09 -11.17 -9.22
C PRO A 4 1.17 -11.34 -8.40
N LEU A 5 1.13 -10.69 -7.24
CA LEU A 5 2.20 -10.70 -6.28
C LEU A 5 1.97 -11.82 -5.29
N SER A 6 0.95 -12.69 -5.43
CA SER A 6 0.65 -13.69 -4.41
C SER A 6 1.80 -14.62 -4.16
N GLY A 7 2.75 -14.81 -5.09
CA GLY A 7 3.99 -15.54 -4.81
C GLY A 7 4.97 -14.77 -3.93
N VAL A 8 5.09 -13.45 -4.10
CA VAL A 8 5.94 -12.56 -3.29
C VAL A 8 5.26 -12.22 -1.96
N LEU A 9 3.97 -11.88 -2.02
CA LEU A 9 3.05 -11.65 -0.93
C LEU A 9 2.78 -12.93 -0.13
N ARG A 10 2.60 -14.13 -0.71
CA ARG A 10 2.58 -15.37 0.10
C ARG A 10 3.94 -15.63 0.72
N ARG A 11 5.07 -15.46 0.01
CA ARG A 11 6.39 -15.56 0.64
C ARG A 11 6.51 -14.59 1.82
N LEU A 12 6.05 -13.35 1.66
CA LEU A 12 5.93 -12.39 2.75
C LEU A 12 4.87 -12.80 3.80
N ALA A 13 3.78 -13.47 3.46
CA ALA A 13 2.70 -13.84 4.38
C ALA A 13 3.10 -15.00 5.28
N THR A 14 3.63 -16.06 4.67
CA THR A 14 4.05 -17.28 5.37
C THR A 14 5.29 -17.06 6.22
N GLU A 15 6.15 -16.08 5.89
CA GLU A 15 7.40 -15.85 6.62
C GLU A 15 7.46 -14.51 7.37
N PHE A 16 6.73 -13.46 6.96
CA PHE A 16 7.10 -12.08 7.31
C PHE A 16 5.98 -11.05 7.62
N CYS A 17 4.69 -11.29 7.32
CA CYS A 17 3.61 -10.32 7.53
C CYS A 17 2.21 -10.94 7.52
N ASN A 18 1.46 -10.76 8.61
CA ASN A 18 0.08 -11.24 8.74
C ASN A 18 -0.97 -10.37 8.03
N TYR A 19 -0.59 -9.28 7.35
CA TYR A 19 -1.53 -8.39 6.65
C TYR A 19 -2.34 -9.14 5.57
N LEU A 20 -1.73 -10.15 4.95
CA LEU A 20 -2.40 -10.96 3.93
C LEU A 20 -3.26 -12.08 4.54
N ASP A 21 -3.00 -12.46 5.78
CA ASP A 21 -3.89 -13.33 6.57
C ASP A 21 -5.19 -12.60 6.94
N GLN A 22 -5.16 -11.26 6.94
CA GLN A 22 -6.34 -10.41 7.11
C GLN A 22 -7.09 -10.15 5.79
N LEU A 23 -6.51 -10.52 4.63
CA LEU A 23 -7.25 -10.43 3.37
C LEU A 23 -8.33 -11.51 3.34
N PRO A 24 -9.58 -11.18 2.96
CA PRO A 24 -10.63 -12.17 2.81
C PRO A 24 -10.21 -13.30 1.87
N ALA A 25 -10.57 -14.55 2.17
CA ALA A 25 -10.13 -15.74 1.43
C ALA A 25 -10.32 -15.63 -0.11
N VAL A 26 -11.35 -14.91 -0.55
CA VAL A 26 -11.64 -14.60 -1.97
C VAL A 26 -10.53 -13.81 -2.67
N GLU A 27 -9.75 -13.01 -1.94
CA GLU A 27 -8.57 -12.27 -2.45
C GLU A 27 -7.33 -13.18 -2.59
N CYS A 28 -7.30 -14.31 -1.87
CA CYS A 28 -6.15 -15.23 -1.78
C CYS A 28 -6.22 -16.43 -2.73
N LEU A 29 -7.38 -16.65 -3.35
CA LEU A 29 -7.58 -17.72 -4.35
C LEU A 29 -6.89 -17.35 -5.68
N PRO A 30 -6.05 -18.23 -6.24
CA PRO A 30 -5.57 -18.08 -7.61
C PRO A 30 -6.79 -18.13 -8.53
N ARG A 31 -7.11 -17.01 -9.19
CA ARG A 31 -8.20 -16.98 -10.16
C ARG A 31 -7.63 -17.33 -11.53
N PRO A 32 -8.27 -18.24 -12.28
CA PRO A 32 -7.82 -18.58 -13.63
C PRO A 32 -7.67 -17.31 -14.47
N MET A 33 -6.65 -17.29 -15.34
CA MET A 33 -6.43 -16.25 -16.35
C MET A 33 -7.46 -16.38 -17.49
N GLU A 34 -8.73 -16.55 -17.16
CA GLU A 34 -9.81 -16.48 -18.15
C GLU A 34 -10.06 -15.00 -18.48
N ASN A 35 -10.06 -14.68 -19.78
CA ASN A 35 -10.35 -13.36 -20.35
C ASN A 35 -9.28 -12.27 -20.11
N VAL A 36 -8.03 -12.51 -20.52
CA VAL A 36 -7.04 -11.43 -20.69
C VAL A 36 -7.39 -10.64 -21.95
N LEU A 37 -7.75 -9.37 -21.79
CA LEU A 37 -8.26 -8.55 -22.90
C LEU A 37 -7.15 -7.86 -23.70
N TYR A 38 -6.08 -7.47 -23.03
CA TYR A 38 -4.92 -6.80 -23.61
C TYR A 38 -3.64 -7.36 -23.01
N ALA A 39 -2.58 -7.44 -23.82
CA ALA A 39 -1.25 -7.66 -23.29
C ALA A 39 -0.74 -6.37 -22.65
N ASP A 40 -0.05 -6.48 -21.51
CA ASP A 40 0.56 -5.34 -20.82
C ASP A 40 1.47 -4.51 -21.76
N ASP A 41 2.15 -5.16 -22.71
CA ASP A 41 3.01 -4.50 -23.72
C ASP A 41 2.23 -3.60 -24.70
N GLU A 42 0.97 -3.92 -25.00
CA GLU A 42 0.11 -3.10 -25.87
C GLU A 42 -0.28 -1.78 -25.22
N LEU A 43 -0.23 -1.71 -23.88
CA LEU A 43 -0.56 -0.53 -23.09
C LEU A 43 0.69 0.22 -22.59
N HIS A 44 1.90 -0.26 -22.92
CA HIS A 44 3.15 0.18 -22.28
C HIS A 44 3.10 0.07 -20.74
N GLU A 45 2.48 -1.00 -20.26
CA GLU A 45 2.33 -1.30 -18.84
C GLU A 45 3.09 -2.58 -18.48
N TRP A 46 3.27 -2.80 -17.19
CA TRP A 46 3.75 -4.07 -16.67
C TRP A 46 3.29 -4.23 -15.23
N PHE A 47 2.31 -5.09 -15.01
CA PHE A 47 1.83 -5.47 -13.69
C PHE A 47 1.87 -7.00 -13.57
N PRO A 48 3.00 -7.58 -13.12
CA PRO A 48 3.25 -9.01 -13.22
C PRO A 48 2.21 -9.82 -12.46
N GLY A 49 1.34 -10.50 -13.21
CA GLY A 49 0.22 -11.35 -12.74
C GLY A 49 -1.09 -10.59 -12.44
N ALA A 50 -1.15 -9.31 -12.80
CA ALA A 50 -2.34 -8.44 -12.70
C ALA A 50 -2.84 -8.13 -14.12
N PRO A 51 -3.28 -9.15 -14.88
CA PRO A 51 -3.70 -8.91 -16.25
C PRO A 51 -4.90 -7.97 -16.29
N VAL A 52 -5.06 -7.29 -17.41
CA VAL A 52 -6.28 -6.54 -17.71
C VAL A 52 -7.44 -7.52 -17.89
N ARG A 53 -8.45 -7.39 -17.02
CA ARG A 53 -9.63 -8.25 -16.93
C ARG A 53 -10.92 -7.55 -17.32
N ASN A 54 -10.95 -6.22 -17.19
CA ASN A 54 -12.12 -5.41 -17.53
C ASN A 54 -11.75 -4.41 -18.63
N LEU A 55 -12.66 -4.21 -19.57
CA LEU A 55 -12.59 -3.08 -20.50
C LEU A 55 -12.98 -1.81 -19.75
N LEU A 56 -12.31 -0.69 -20.09
CA LEU A 56 -12.77 0.62 -19.66
C LEU A 56 -14.05 0.95 -20.44
N ARG A 57 -15.07 1.41 -19.72
CA ARG A 57 -16.24 1.98 -20.36
C ARG A 57 -15.91 3.35 -20.94
N THR A 58 -16.79 3.85 -21.80
CA THR A 58 -16.80 5.25 -22.17
C THR A 58 -17.36 6.04 -20.99
N TYR A 59 -16.59 7.01 -20.48
CA TYR A 59 -17.01 7.87 -19.39
C TYR A 59 -17.18 9.29 -19.90
N GLU A 60 -18.33 9.89 -19.66
CA GLU A 60 -18.56 11.30 -19.93
C GLU A 60 -17.90 12.16 -18.84
N ASP A 61 -17.51 13.39 -19.21
CA ASP A 61 -16.95 14.35 -18.26
C ASP A 61 -18.08 15.05 -17.49
N HIS A 62 -18.57 14.37 -16.45
CA HIS A 62 -19.54 14.93 -15.54
C HIS A 62 -18.85 15.65 -14.39
N HIS A 63 -18.45 16.90 -14.61
CA HIS A 63 -18.22 17.83 -13.50
C HIS A 63 -19.57 18.30 -12.98
N ARG A 64 -20.07 17.70 -11.91
CA ARG A 64 -21.22 18.25 -11.18
C ARG A 64 -20.76 19.41 -10.30
N ALA A 65 -21.57 20.47 -10.26
CA ALA A 65 -21.27 21.72 -9.56
C ALA A 65 -21.52 21.63 -8.04
N ASP A 66 -22.04 20.51 -7.54
CA ASP A 66 -22.42 20.24 -6.15
C ASP A 66 -21.28 19.72 -5.28
N ASP A 67 -20.20 19.19 -5.86
CA ASP A 67 -19.08 18.66 -5.09
C ASP A 67 -18.17 19.78 -4.55
N THR A 68 -17.88 19.74 -3.25
CA THR A 68 -16.81 20.55 -2.66
C THR A 68 -15.46 20.03 -3.17
N ILE A 69 -14.89 20.71 -4.16
CA ILE A 69 -13.64 20.27 -4.80
C ILE A 69 -12.44 20.67 -3.95
N CYS A 70 -11.72 19.66 -3.47
CA CYS A 70 -10.43 19.85 -2.82
C CYS A 70 -9.39 20.35 -3.82
N THR A 71 -8.72 21.46 -3.48
CA THR A 71 -7.62 21.99 -4.29
C THR A 71 -6.28 21.55 -3.73
N LYS A 72 -5.52 20.76 -4.49
CA LYS A 72 -4.16 20.37 -4.13
C LYS A 72 -3.18 21.42 -4.68
N ASN A 73 -2.43 22.08 -3.81
CA ASN A 73 -1.32 22.92 -4.22
C ASN A 73 -0.14 22.04 -4.64
N SER A 74 0.18 22.04 -5.93
CA SER A 74 1.38 21.37 -6.45
C SER A 74 2.40 22.42 -6.90
N PRO A 75 3.69 22.27 -6.56
CA PRO A 75 4.74 23.11 -7.13
C PRO A 75 4.67 23.06 -8.66
N GLY A 76 4.72 24.22 -9.31
CA GLY A 76 4.73 24.29 -10.78
C GLY A 76 5.99 23.64 -11.35
N ALA A 77 5.88 22.44 -11.91
CA ALA A 77 6.96 21.82 -12.65
C ALA A 77 6.99 22.41 -14.07
N ARG A 78 8.11 23.05 -14.45
CA ARG A 78 8.30 23.65 -15.78
C ARG A 78 8.34 22.63 -16.92
N TYR A 79 8.68 21.38 -16.62
CA TYR A 79 8.71 20.27 -17.57
C TYR A 79 8.31 18.98 -16.84
N LYS A 80 7.20 18.36 -17.23
CA LYS A 80 6.87 16.98 -16.86
C LYS A 80 7.33 16.10 -18.01
N MET A 81 8.51 15.49 -17.89
CA MET A 81 8.90 14.45 -18.84
C MET A 81 7.92 13.27 -18.71
N PRO A 82 7.62 12.52 -19.79
CA PRO A 82 6.88 11.27 -19.69
C PRO A 82 7.59 10.37 -18.68
N GLY A 83 6.88 10.08 -17.59
CA GLY A 83 7.37 9.30 -16.44
C GLY A 83 6.75 7.91 -16.41
N ILE A 84 6.81 7.27 -15.25
CA ILE A 84 6.03 6.06 -14.98
C ILE A 84 5.10 6.32 -13.81
N PHE A 85 3.91 5.77 -13.88
CA PHE A 85 2.99 5.65 -12.76
C PHE A 85 3.09 4.24 -12.20
N HIS A 86 3.23 4.09 -10.89
CA HIS A 86 3.40 2.79 -10.26
C HIS A 86 2.71 2.75 -8.89
N PHE A 87 2.40 1.54 -8.43
CA PHE A 87 1.92 1.30 -7.08
C PHE A 87 2.97 0.56 -6.27
N CYS A 88 3.04 0.81 -4.97
CA CYS A 88 3.82 0.02 -4.03
C CYS A 88 2.91 -0.61 -2.96
N CYS A 89 3.30 -1.76 -2.43
CA CYS A 89 2.67 -2.31 -1.24
C CYS A 89 3.28 -1.68 0.02
N PRO A 90 2.67 -1.85 1.21
CA PRO A 90 3.20 -1.31 2.47
C PRO A 90 4.64 -1.73 2.81
N HIS A 91 5.14 -2.82 2.21
CA HIS A 91 6.50 -3.31 2.41
C HIS A 91 7.56 -2.62 1.55
N GLY A 92 7.18 -1.73 0.62
CA GLY A 92 8.11 -1.09 -0.31
C GLY A 92 8.43 -1.88 -1.56
N ILE A 93 7.59 -2.83 -1.92
CA ILE A 93 7.70 -3.58 -3.17
C ILE A 93 6.80 -2.91 -4.21
N CYS A 94 7.36 -2.60 -5.37
CA CYS A 94 6.61 -2.07 -6.49
C CYS A 94 5.78 -3.16 -7.16
N LEU A 95 4.50 -2.88 -7.40
CA LEU A 95 3.53 -3.84 -7.92
C LEU A 95 3.51 -3.90 -9.45
N GLY A 96 4.15 -2.93 -10.10
CA GLY A 96 4.11 -2.73 -11.54
C GLY A 96 4.05 -1.26 -11.92
N PHE A 97 4.13 -0.97 -13.21
CA PHE A 97 4.11 0.39 -13.72
C PHE A 97 3.28 0.54 -15.00
N SER A 98 2.90 1.78 -15.29
CA SER A 98 2.30 2.24 -16.54
C SER A 98 3.09 3.45 -17.03
N VAL A 99 3.41 3.52 -18.32
CA VAL A 99 4.12 4.67 -18.89
C VAL A 99 3.16 5.86 -18.99
N LEU A 100 3.60 7.00 -18.45
CA LEU A 100 2.86 8.26 -18.57
C LEU A 100 3.19 8.90 -19.91
N HIS A 101 2.21 8.95 -20.80
CA HIS A 101 2.32 9.67 -22.06
C HIS A 101 2.09 11.18 -21.91
N ASP A 102 1.36 11.57 -20.87
CA ASP A 102 0.99 12.95 -20.55
C ASP A 102 1.25 13.24 -19.07
N TYR A 103 0.77 14.40 -18.60
CA TYR A 103 0.78 14.73 -17.18
C TYR A 103 -0.02 13.70 -16.36
N GLU A 104 0.50 13.38 -15.17
CA GLU A 104 -0.24 12.56 -14.22
C GLU A 104 -1.62 13.18 -13.95
N SER A 105 -2.64 12.35 -14.10
CA SER A 105 -4.06 12.67 -13.99
C SER A 105 -4.74 11.54 -13.23
N PRO A 106 -5.84 11.79 -12.49
CA PRO A 106 -6.63 10.74 -11.83
C PRO A 106 -7.04 9.58 -12.74
N MET A 107 -7.07 9.82 -14.06
CA MET A 107 -7.32 8.79 -15.07
C MET A 107 -6.31 7.63 -15.02
N HIS A 108 -5.04 7.88 -14.73
CA HIS A 108 -4.00 6.83 -14.72
C HIS A 108 -4.19 5.80 -13.60
N PRO A 109 -4.25 6.19 -12.31
CA PRO A 109 -4.59 5.22 -11.26
C PRO A 109 -5.98 4.63 -11.52
N PHE A 110 -6.97 5.41 -11.94
CA PHE A 110 -8.31 4.87 -12.22
C PHE A 110 -8.29 3.76 -13.27
N SER A 111 -7.62 3.95 -14.42
CA SER A 111 -7.59 2.96 -15.50
C SER A 111 -6.96 1.66 -15.02
N ILE A 112 -5.80 1.75 -14.38
CA ILE A 112 -5.06 0.59 -13.85
C ILE A 112 -5.93 -0.17 -12.86
N LEU A 113 -6.55 0.53 -11.89
CA LEU A 113 -7.39 -0.10 -10.87
C LEU A 113 -8.65 -0.70 -11.49
N CYS A 114 -9.34 0.02 -12.37
CA CYS A 114 -10.57 -0.43 -13.00
C CYS A 114 -10.34 -1.66 -13.90
N GLN A 115 -9.28 -1.66 -14.69
CA GLN A 115 -8.95 -2.74 -15.62
C GLN A 115 -8.52 -4.03 -14.91
N ARG A 116 -7.88 -3.91 -13.72
CA ARG A 116 -7.23 -5.05 -13.04
C ARG A 116 -7.96 -5.51 -11.80
N TRP A 117 -8.81 -4.68 -11.20
CA TRP A 117 -9.57 -5.08 -10.03
C TRP A 117 -10.74 -5.97 -10.37
N THR A 118 -10.89 -6.99 -9.54
CA THR A 118 -12.13 -7.73 -9.44
C THR A 118 -13.01 -7.10 -8.37
N GLN A 119 -14.32 -7.15 -8.60
CA GLN A 119 -15.28 -6.84 -7.56
C GLN A 119 -15.06 -7.74 -6.34
N THR A 120 -15.12 -7.15 -5.16
CA THR A 120 -14.94 -7.83 -3.88
C THR A 120 -15.77 -7.13 -2.81
N GLU A 121 -16.19 -7.88 -1.80
CA GLU A 121 -16.73 -7.30 -0.55
C GLU A 121 -15.62 -6.93 0.43
N ALA A 122 -14.38 -7.32 0.16
CA ALA A 122 -13.23 -6.96 0.97
C ALA A 122 -12.97 -5.45 0.94
N MET A 123 -12.71 -4.86 2.11
CA MET A 123 -12.22 -3.50 2.19
C MET A 123 -10.84 -3.40 1.54
N ARG A 124 -10.65 -2.42 0.66
CA ARG A 124 -9.35 -2.07 0.08
C ARG A 124 -8.95 -0.67 0.49
N ILE A 125 -7.66 -0.38 0.51
CA ILE A 125 -7.14 0.93 0.89
C ILE A 125 -6.17 1.39 -0.19
N VAL A 126 -6.36 2.62 -0.66
CA VAL A 126 -5.50 3.31 -1.62
C VAL A 126 -4.97 4.57 -0.94
N ILE A 127 -3.65 4.63 -0.75
CA ILE A 127 -2.96 5.79 -0.18
C ILE A 127 -2.25 6.51 -1.31
N MET A 128 -2.61 7.78 -1.56
CA MET A 128 -2.02 8.59 -2.65
C MET A 128 -2.07 10.07 -2.32
N ASP A 129 -1.15 10.86 -2.86
CA ASP A 129 -1.07 12.29 -2.59
C ASP A 129 -2.31 13.09 -3.02
N ASN A 130 -3.04 12.61 -4.03
CA ASN A 130 -4.28 13.23 -4.54
C ASN A 130 -5.50 12.31 -4.40
N ALA A 131 -5.52 11.49 -3.34
CA ALA A 131 -6.53 10.46 -3.14
C ALA A 131 -7.97 11.00 -3.04
N CYS A 132 -8.20 12.20 -2.49
CA CYS A 132 -9.53 12.81 -2.39
C CYS A 132 -10.18 13.07 -3.77
N ASN A 133 -9.40 13.61 -4.70
CA ASN A 133 -9.84 13.86 -6.07
C ASN A 133 -9.95 12.54 -6.85
N LEU A 134 -9.04 11.60 -6.62
CA LEU A 134 -9.15 10.25 -7.20
C LEU A 134 -10.41 9.52 -6.73
N HIS A 135 -10.75 9.60 -5.44
CA HIS A 135 -11.95 8.97 -4.89
C HIS A 135 -13.21 9.45 -5.61
N THR A 136 -13.35 10.77 -5.73
CA THR A 136 -14.46 11.41 -6.45
C THR A 136 -14.48 10.98 -7.91
N TYR A 137 -13.30 10.96 -8.56
CA TYR A 137 -13.16 10.51 -9.95
C TYR A 137 -13.62 9.06 -10.15
N CYS A 138 -13.23 8.16 -9.24
CA CYS A 138 -13.60 6.75 -9.25
C CYS A 138 -15.10 6.54 -9.02
N LEU A 139 -15.69 7.18 -7.99
CA LEU A 139 -17.10 7.00 -7.65
C LEU A 139 -18.05 7.58 -8.70
N ARG A 140 -17.66 8.65 -9.41
CA ARG A 140 -18.48 9.20 -10.51
C ARG A 140 -18.57 8.26 -11.71
N ARG A 141 -17.59 7.38 -11.89
CA ARG A 141 -17.44 6.53 -13.07
C ARG A 141 -17.84 5.08 -12.82
N GLU A 142 -17.31 4.49 -11.75
CA GLU A 142 -17.50 3.09 -11.40
C GLU A 142 -17.86 2.92 -9.91
N PRO A 143 -18.96 3.52 -9.42
CA PRO A 143 -19.31 3.53 -8.00
C PRO A 143 -19.39 2.12 -7.41
N TRP A 144 -19.90 1.17 -8.19
CA TRP A 144 -20.03 -0.20 -7.74
C TRP A 144 -18.69 -0.90 -7.50
N LEU A 145 -17.68 -0.63 -8.34
CA LEU A 145 -16.34 -1.22 -8.18
C LEU A 145 -15.60 -0.62 -6.98
N PHE A 146 -15.79 0.68 -6.72
CA PHE A 146 -15.05 1.45 -5.73
C PHE A 146 -15.77 1.63 -4.38
N ARG A 147 -17.01 1.13 -4.22
CA ARG A 147 -17.82 1.30 -3.00
C ARG A 147 -17.16 0.85 -1.69
N ASN A 148 -16.28 -0.16 -1.74
CA ASN A 148 -15.60 -0.75 -0.58
C ASN A 148 -14.11 -0.37 -0.53
N VAL A 149 -13.75 0.78 -1.12
CA VAL A 149 -12.37 1.23 -1.26
C VAL A 149 -12.18 2.52 -0.49
N TRP A 150 -11.27 2.51 0.46
CA TRP A 150 -10.89 3.67 1.24
C TRP A 150 -9.76 4.40 0.53
N PHE A 151 -10.04 5.63 0.13
CA PHE A 151 -9.04 6.53 -0.41
C PHE A 151 -8.55 7.45 0.69
N VAL A 152 -7.25 7.47 0.90
CA VAL A 152 -6.64 8.25 1.98
C VAL A 152 -5.45 9.01 1.42
N VAL A 153 -5.31 10.27 1.82
CA VAL A 153 -4.22 11.13 1.35
C VAL A 153 -2.94 10.77 2.08
N ASP A 154 -1.83 10.72 1.33
CA ASP A 154 -0.49 10.56 1.89
C ASP A 154 -0.22 11.57 3.03
N ARG A 155 0.42 11.09 4.09
CA ARG A 155 0.64 11.85 5.33
C ARG A 155 1.42 13.14 5.10
N LEU A 156 2.46 13.09 4.25
CA LEU A 156 3.27 14.26 3.94
C LEU A 156 2.56 15.19 2.98
N HIS A 157 1.65 14.72 2.15
CA HIS A 157 0.97 15.59 1.19
C HIS A 157 -0.30 16.24 1.71
N TYR A 158 -0.92 15.74 2.79
CA TYR A 158 -2.21 16.25 3.28
C TYR A 158 -2.20 17.77 3.53
N PHE A 159 -1.10 18.33 4.05
CA PHE A 159 -1.01 19.77 4.32
C PHE A 159 -1.09 20.66 3.06
N ASN A 160 -0.83 20.09 1.88
CA ASN A 160 -0.92 20.81 0.59
C ASN A 160 -2.35 20.90 0.06
N HIS A 161 -3.33 20.30 0.75
CA HIS A 161 -4.71 20.31 0.32
C HIS A 161 -5.51 21.43 1.00
N ILE A 162 -6.20 22.22 0.18
CA ILE A 162 -7.11 23.29 0.60
C ILE A 162 -8.54 22.79 0.45
N ASN A 163 -9.36 23.01 1.49
CA ASN A 163 -10.75 22.55 1.58
C ASN A 163 -10.93 21.02 1.45
N CYS A 164 -9.91 20.25 1.84
CA CYS A 164 -10.03 18.80 1.92
C CYS A 164 -10.81 18.36 3.16
N SER A 165 -11.68 17.38 3.00
CA SER A 165 -12.34 16.74 4.14
C SER A 165 -11.30 16.05 5.02
N SER A 166 -11.46 16.22 6.34
CA SER A 166 -10.65 15.51 7.34
C SER A 166 -10.80 13.99 7.26
N GLY A 167 -11.87 13.49 6.62
CA GLY A 167 -12.04 12.06 6.33
C GLY A 167 -10.95 11.48 5.43
N TYR A 168 -10.24 12.30 4.64
CA TYR A 168 -9.12 11.85 3.81
C TYR A 168 -7.77 11.86 4.54
N ARG A 169 -7.70 12.35 5.78
CA ARG A 169 -6.46 12.42 6.55
C ARG A 169 -6.11 11.06 7.13
N ILE A 170 -4.95 10.50 6.77
CA ILE A 170 -4.55 9.17 7.25
C ILE A 170 -4.40 9.06 8.78
N ASP A 171 -4.00 10.14 9.44
CA ASP A 171 -3.83 10.17 10.91
C ASP A 171 -5.11 9.86 11.69
N ASN A 172 -6.27 10.04 11.06
CA ASN A 172 -7.56 9.75 11.68
C ASN A 172 -7.86 8.25 11.75
N PHE A 173 -6.99 7.39 11.20
CA PHE A 173 -7.16 5.95 11.14
C PHE A 173 -6.04 5.24 11.92
N PRO A 174 -6.26 4.91 13.22
CA PRO A 174 -5.23 4.32 14.07
C PRO A 174 -4.62 3.02 13.52
N PHE A 175 -5.40 2.21 12.81
CA PHE A 175 -4.94 0.96 12.20
C PHE A 175 -4.00 1.16 11.00
N LEU A 176 -3.89 2.40 10.48
CA LEU A 176 -2.95 2.77 9.41
C LEU A 176 -1.70 3.50 9.95
N ARG A 177 -1.56 3.64 11.27
CA ARG A 177 -0.48 4.40 11.90
C ARG A 177 0.90 3.92 11.47
N ASP A 178 1.09 2.60 11.42
CA ASP A 178 2.38 1.97 11.14
C ASP A 178 2.65 1.77 9.64
N ILE A 179 1.73 2.22 8.78
CA ILE A 179 1.94 2.19 7.33
C ILE A 179 2.76 3.40 6.91
N SER A 180 3.91 3.12 6.30
CA SER A 180 4.71 4.15 5.64
C SER A 180 4.01 4.64 4.37
N THR A 181 3.57 5.90 4.39
CA THR A 181 2.86 6.51 3.25
C THR A 181 3.82 7.05 2.18
N VAL A 182 5.09 7.27 2.55
CA VAL A 182 6.17 7.75 1.65
C VAL A 182 6.81 6.63 0.82
N THR A 183 6.22 5.44 0.83
CA THR A 183 6.82 4.24 0.23
C THR A 183 7.07 4.41 -1.28
N CYS A 184 6.15 5.03 -2.01
CA CYS A 184 6.35 5.33 -3.42
C CYS A 184 7.42 6.40 -3.66
N GLU A 185 7.61 7.36 -2.76
CA GLU A 185 8.68 8.37 -2.87
C GLU A 185 10.07 7.74 -2.69
N VAL A 186 10.20 6.83 -1.73
CA VAL A 186 11.44 6.06 -1.50
C VAL A 186 11.75 5.23 -2.74
N PHE A 187 10.74 4.58 -3.33
CA PHE A 187 10.91 3.83 -4.56
C PHE A 187 11.30 4.74 -5.73
N ASN A 188 10.65 5.89 -5.90
CA ASN A 188 11.01 6.91 -6.89
C ASN A 188 12.46 7.40 -6.75
N ALA A 189 12.98 7.48 -5.52
CA ALA A 189 14.37 7.86 -5.29
C ALA A 189 15.36 6.86 -5.90
N THR A 190 15.00 5.57 -5.99
CA THR A 190 15.84 4.55 -6.64
C THR A 190 16.03 4.85 -8.13
N PHE A 191 14.97 5.29 -8.81
CA PHE A 191 14.99 5.63 -10.24
C PHE A 191 15.91 6.79 -10.59
N LYS A 192 16.28 7.66 -9.64
CA LYS A 192 17.20 8.78 -9.88
C LYS A 192 18.53 8.31 -10.47
N ALA A 193 18.98 7.10 -10.12
CA ALA A 193 20.23 6.54 -10.63
C ALA A 193 20.17 6.17 -12.13
N VAL A 194 18.98 5.88 -12.65
CA VAL A 194 18.78 5.34 -14.02
C VAL A 194 18.03 6.28 -14.95
N VAL A 195 17.39 7.32 -14.41
CA VAL A 195 16.49 8.22 -15.18
C VAL A 195 17.16 8.84 -16.41
N LYS A 196 18.46 9.20 -16.29
CA LYS A 196 19.22 9.77 -17.41
C LYS A 196 19.42 8.78 -18.54
N GLN A 197 19.80 7.55 -18.22
CA GLN A 197 20.01 6.49 -19.22
C GLN A 197 18.69 6.08 -19.86
N ALA A 198 17.63 5.97 -19.05
CA ALA A 198 16.29 5.64 -19.51
C ALA A 198 15.75 6.66 -20.51
N GLY A 199 16.11 7.95 -20.38
CA GLY A 199 15.73 9.01 -21.32
C GLY A 199 16.32 8.87 -22.74
N PHE A 200 17.35 8.06 -22.94
CA PHE A 200 17.92 7.77 -24.27
C PHE A 200 17.36 6.49 -24.92
N MET A 201 16.50 5.76 -24.22
CA MET A 201 15.93 4.51 -24.71
C MET A 201 14.70 4.79 -25.57
N ASN A 202 14.53 4.00 -26.64
CA ASN A 202 13.22 3.91 -27.29
C ASN A 202 12.23 3.18 -26.35
N MET A 203 10.92 3.25 -26.66
CA MET A 203 9.87 2.69 -25.81
C MET A 203 10.08 1.20 -25.49
N SER A 204 10.39 0.38 -26.50
CA SER A 204 10.57 -1.07 -26.32
C SER A 204 11.75 -1.37 -25.38
N HIS A 205 12.88 -0.70 -25.56
CA HIS A 205 14.03 -0.82 -24.66
C HIS A 205 13.73 -0.27 -23.26
N PHE A 206 13.01 0.85 -23.17
CA PHE A 206 12.62 1.46 -21.90
C PHE A 206 11.75 0.51 -21.07
N ILE A 207 10.77 -0.15 -21.69
CA ILE A 207 9.89 -1.10 -21.02
C ILE A 207 10.70 -2.30 -20.50
N VAL A 208 11.51 -2.92 -21.36
CA VAL A 208 12.34 -4.07 -20.96
C VAL A 208 13.30 -3.69 -19.84
N PHE A 209 14.00 -2.57 -19.98
CA PHE A 209 14.90 -2.05 -18.96
C PHE A 209 14.19 -1.81 -17.63
N THR A 210 13.04 -1.14 -17.65
CA THR A 210 12.26 -0.81 -16.45
C THR A 210 11.74 -2.07 -15.76
N LYS A 211 11.26 -3.06 -16.53
CA LYS A 211 10.87 -4.38 -16.00
C LYS A 211 12.01 -5.04 -15.22
N HIS A 212 13.19 -5.12 -15.84
CA HIS A 212 14.37 -5.71 -15.19
C HIS A 212 14.79 -4.92 -13.96
N TYR A 213 14.82 -3.59 -14.06
CA TYR A 213 15.21 -2.71 -12.95
C TYR A 213 14.29 -2.88 -11.73
N ILE A 214 12.97 -2.84 -11.93
CA ILE A 214 12.00 -2.99 -10.84
C ILE A 214 12.09 -4.37 -10.22
N ARG A 215 12.28 -5.42 -11.03
CA ARG A 215 12.48 -6.78 -10.52
C ARG A 215 13.68 -6.85 -9.58
N GLU A 216 14.82 -6.32 -9.98
CA GLU A 216 16.04 -6.29 -9.16
C GLU A 216 15.86 -5.51 -7.85
N VAL A 217 15.23 -4.33 -7.91
CA VAL A 217 14.94 -3.52 -6.72
C VAL A 217 13.99 -4.27 -5.77
N ASN A 218 12.95 -4.91 -6.32
CA ASN A 218 12.00 -5.70 -5.55
C ASN A 218 12.66 -6.92 -4.90
N GLU A 219 13.50 -7.66 -5.62
CA GLU A 219 14.21 -8.83 -5.08
C GLU A 219 15.11 -8.44 -3.89
N ARG A 220 15.84 -7.32 -3.98
CA ARG A 220 16.63 -6.79 -2.86
C ARG A 220 15.74 -6.35 -1.69
N ARG A 221 14.61 -5.69 -1.96
CA ARG A 221 13.69 -5.26 -0.90
C ARG A 221 13.08 -6.46 -0.19
N VAL A 222 12.72 -7.52 -0.90
CA VAL A 222 12.21 -8.77 -0.31
C VAL A 222 13.23 -9.37 0.66
N GLN A 223 14.51 -9.46 0.26
CA GLN A 223 15.58 -9.94 1.14
C GLN A 223 15.72 -9.06 2.39
N GLN A 224 15.70 -7.73 2.22
CA GLN A 224 15.81 -6.79 3.33
C GLN A 224 14.62 -6.91 4.31
N VAL A 225 13.40 -6.99 3.79
CA VAL A 225 12.18 -7.18 4.61
C VAL A 225 12.28 -8.50 5.39
N GLY A 226 12.78 -9.56 4.76
CA GLY A 226 13.01 -10.84 5.45
C GLY A 226 13.97 -10.70 6.64
N LEU A 227 15.05 -9.95 6.48
CA LEU A 227 15.99 -9.65 7.57
C LEU A 227 15.39 -8.75 8.65
N GLU A 228 14.64 -7.71 8.27
CA GLU A 228 13.94 -6.79 9.18
C GLU A 228 12.97 -7.57 10.08
N VAL A 229 12.22 -8.49 9.50
CA VAL A 229 11.22 -9.27 10.22
C VAL A 229 11.86 -10.38 11.05
N ALA A 230 12.90 -11.07 10.56
CA ALA A 230 13.66 -12.02 11.38
C ALA A 230 14.21 -11.35 12.64
N ARG A 231 14.75 -10.12 12.52
CA ARG A 231 15.19 -9.30 13.67
C ARG A 231 14.02 -8.92 14.59
N ALA A 232 12.88 -8.54 14.03
CA ALA A 232 11.69 -8.19 14.81
C ALA A 232 11.12 -9.40 15.58
N SER A 233 11.12 -10.59 14.95
CA SER A 233 10.71 -11.85 15.57
C SER A 233 11.64 -12.24 16.72
N ALA A 234 12.96 -12.19 16.51
CA ALA A 234 13.94 -12.42 17.55
C ALA A 234 13.76 -11.45 18.73
N LYS A 235 13.55 -10.15 18.45
CA LYS A 235 13.26 -9.14 19.49
C LYS A 235 11.97 -9.49 20.26
N ARG A 236 10.91 -9.92 19.57
CA ARG A 236 9.65 -10.34 20.20
C ARG A 236 9.85 -11.55 21.11
N GLU A 237 10.65 -12.52 20.69
CA GLU A 237 11.00 -13.69 21.50
C GLU A 237 11.81 -13.31 22.74
N THR A 238 12.79 -12.41 22.60
CA THR A 238 13.53 -11.85 23.74
C THR A 238 12.58 -11.17 24.73
N TRP A 239 11.64 -10.35 24.26
CA TRP A 239 10.66 -9.70 25.15
C TRP A 239 9.71 -10.69 25.84
N ARG A 240 9.31 -11.77 25.15
CA ARG A 240 8.52 -12.84 25.77
C ARG A 240 9.31 -13.54 26.87
N SER A 241 10.58 -13.84 26.63
CA SER A 241 11.47 -14.44 27.62
C SER A 241 11.66 -13.52 28.84
N VAL A 242 11.94 -12.23 28.62
CA VAL A 242 12.06 -11.24 29.69
C VAL A 242 10.76 -11.12 30.50
N ASN A 243 9.60 -11.04 29.83
CA ASN A 243 8.32 -10.97 30.53
C ASN A 243 8.01 -12.26 31.32
N GLY A 244 8.42 -13.42 30.81
CA GLY A 244 8.34 -14.69 31.54
C GLY A 244 9.16 -14.65 32.83
N ILE A 245 10.41 -14.20 32.77
CA ILE A 245 11.28 -14.05 33.94
C ILE A 245 10.68 -13.04 34.94
N ILE A 246 10.15 -11.91 34.46
CA ILE A 246 9.49 -10.92 35.33
C ILE A 246 8.29 -11.55 36.05
N SER A 247 7.48 -12.33 35.34
CA SER A 247 6.33 -13.04 35.93
C SER A 247 6.79 -14.05 36.99
N GLU A 248 7.81 -14.86 36.69
CA GLU A 248 8.37 -15.83 37.64
C GLU A 248 8.93 -15.15 38.90
N LEU A 249 9.62 -14.01 38.74
CA LEU A 249 10.13 -13.23 39.86
C LEU A 249 9.00 -12.62 40.70
N GLN A 250 7.93 -12.13 40.05
CA GLN A 250 6.74 -11.62 40.72
C GLN A 250 6.00 -12.73 41.48
N ASP A 251 5.85 -13.91 40.89
CA ASP A 251 5.23 -15.07 41.53
C ASP A 251 6.07 -15.54 42.72
N ALA A 252 7.40 -15.63 42.58
CA ALA A 252 8.31 -15.97 43.66
C ALA A 252 8.28 -14.93 44.80
N PHE A 253 8.14 -13.64 44.49
CA PHE A 253 7.93 -12.60 45.50
C PHE A 253 6.58 -12.73 46.19
N THR A 254 5.53 -13.07 45.46
CA THR A 254 4.18 -13.24 46.00
C THR A 254 4.10 -14.48 46.91
N ILE A 255 4.78 -15.56 46.55
CA ILE A 255 4.89 -16.79 47.32
C ILE A 255 5.76 -16.60 48.57
N SER A 256 6.91 -15.93 48.46
CA SER A 256 7.83 -15.70 49.59
C SER A 256 7.34 -14.64 50.58
N SER A 257 6.53 -13.68 50.14
CA SER A 257 5.95 -12.66 51.01
C SER A 257 4.72 -13.14 51.81
N GLY A 258 4.13 -14.29 51.46
CA GLY A 258 3.03 -14.93 52.22
C GLY A 258 1.83 -14.02 52.52
N ARG A 259 1.66 -12.93 51.77
CA ARG A 259 0.71 -11.86 52.10
C ARG A 259 -0.07 -11.46 50.87
N THR A 260 -1.07 -12.26 50.52
CA THR A 260 -2.27 -11.68 49.93
C THR A 260 -2.93 -10.83 51.02
N CYS A 261 -2.70 -9.53 50.97
CA CYS A 261 -3.40 -8.59 51.82
C CYS A 261 -4.91 -8.77 51.60
N SER A 262 -5.64 -9.12 52.65
CA SER A 262 -7.09 -9.26 52.63
C SER A 262 -7.73 -8.35 53.68
N VAL A 263 -9.04 -8.13 53.60
CA VAL A 263 -9.79 -7.34 54.60
C VAL A 263 -9.64 -7.95 56.00
N GLU A 264 -9.48 -9.27 56.08
CA GLU A 264 -9.30 -10.03 57.32
C GLU A 264 -7.83 -10.09 57.78
N ASN A 265 -6.86 -9.73 56.92
CA ASN A 265 -5.43 -9.79 57.21
C ASN A 265 -4.65 -8.65 56.49
N PRO A 266 -4.78 -7.40 56.97
CA PRO A 266 -4.16 -6.23 56.33
C PRO A 266 -2.63 -6.21 56.54
N CYS A 267 -1.88 -5.81 55.51
CA CYS A 267 -0.43 -5.69 55.61
C CYS A 267 -0.02 -4.35 56.27
N ALA A 268 1.26 -4.23 56.64
CA ALA A 268 1.81 -3.06 57.34
C ALA A 268 1.73 -1.71 56.57
N PHE A 269 1.35 -1.73 55.29
CA PHE A 269 1.12 -0.54 54.47
C PHE A 269 -0.38 -0.18 54.31
N CYS A 270 -1.28 -1.01 54.85
CA CYS A 270 -2.73 -0.82 54.79
C CYS A 270 -3.33 -0.27 56.10
N THR A 271 -2.49 0.10 57.07
CA THR A 271 -2.88 0.93 58.23
C THR A 271 -3.12 2.37 57.84
#